data_AF-A0A4Q3UP84-F1
#
_entry.id   AF-A0A4Q3UP84-F1
#
_cell.length_a   1.000
_cell.length_b   1.000
_cell.length_c   1.000
_cell.angle_alpha   90.00
_cell.angle_beta   90.00
_cell.angle_gamma   90.00
#
_symmetry.space_group_name_H-M   'P 1'
#
loop_
_entity.id
_entity.type
_entity.pdbx_description
1 polymer ?
#
loop_
_entity_poly.entity_id
_entity_poly.type
_entity_poly.pdbx_seq_one_letter_code
_entity_poly.pdbx_strand_id
1 'polypeptide(L)'
;HVLRGYDAMGYVRIRKHAGDDYMRQDRQKQLLVGVKGQIAKQWTRFPTFLDAGVKVLGNTFDMPEIAALANFARHVPKNDIKLGALPTKQGRGSFLLVDQRKAKRALSEYGLVDDDPATVAQR
;
A
#
# COMPACT_ATOMS: atom_id res chain seq x y z
N HIS A 1 -13.64 13.10 7.50
CA HIS A 1 -12.88 14.36 7.69
C HIS A 1 -11.95 14.59 6.52
N VAL A 2 -11.70 15.84 6.12
CA VAL A 2 -10.65 16.19 5.14
C VAL A 2 -9.40 16.52 5.94
N LEU A 3 -8.30 15.80 5.70
CA LEU A 3 -7.02 16.00 6.38
C LEU A 3 -6.07 16.83 5.50
N ARG A 4 -5.36 17.78 6.12
CA ARG A 4 -4.23 18.47 5.47
C ARG A 4 -2.98 17.60 5.53
N GLY A 5 -1.94 17.94 4.78
CA GLY A 5 -0.73 17.12 4.64
C GLY A 5 -0.10 16.72 5.99
N TYR A 6 0.04 17.67 6.92
CA TYR A 6 0.61 17.41 8.25
C TYR A 6 -0.29 16.49 9.10
N ASP A 7 -1.60 16.72 9.08
CA ASP A 7 -2.56 15.90 9.83
C ASP A 7 -2.65 14.47 9.27
N ALA A 8 -2.60 14.33 7.95
CA ALA A 8 -2.55 13.04 7.27
C ALA A 8 -1.28 12.27 7.65
N MET A 9 -0.14 12.96 7.70
CA MET A 9 1.13 12.38 8.17
C MET A 9 1.06 11.96 9.64
N GLY A 10 0.44 12.77 10.51
CA GLY A 10 0.19 12.42 11.91
C GLY A 10 -0.69 11.19 12.04
N TYR A 11 -1.80 11.15 11.29
CA TYR A 11 -2.78 10.06 11.30
C TYR A 11 -2.16 8.69 10.98
N VAL A 12 -1.34 8.59 9.93
CA VAL A 12 -0.68 7.32 9.55
C VAL A 12 0.48 6.94 10.47
N ARG A 13 0.96 7.85 11.32
CA ARG A 13 2.05 7.63 12.27
C ARG A 13 1.58 7.27 13.69
N ILE A 14 0.27 7.23 13.92
CA ILE A 14 -0.29 6.79 15.20
C ILE A 14 0.17 5.35 15.49
N ARG A 15 0.81 5.17 16.66
CA ARG A 15 1.39 3.90 17.12
C ARG A 15 0.99 3.51 18.55
N LYS A 16 0.61 4.46 19.41
CA LYS A 16 0.19 4.19 20.79
C LYS A 16 -1.34 4.23 20.89
N HIS A 17 -1.90 3.25 21.61
CA HIS A 17 -3.32 3.11 21.99
C HIS A 17 -4.31 2.47 21.02
N ALA A 18 -3.88 1.89 19.88
CA ALA A 18 -4.82 1.19 18.99
C ALA A 18 -4.15 -0.01 18.29
N GLY A 19 -4.56 -1.21 18.69
CA GLY A 19 -4.28 -2.55 18.14
C GLY A 19 -3.35 -2.64 16.93
N ASP A 20 -2.10 -3.00 17.20
CA ASP A 20 -1.17 -3.68 16.29
C ASP A 20 -0.79 -2.95 14.98
N ASP A 21 0.33 -3.35 14.39
CA ASP A 21 0.85 -2.82 13.12
C ASP A 21 -0.20 -2.79 12.00
N TYR A 22 -1.16 -3.72 12.07
CA TYR A 22 -2.31 -3.85 11.18
C TYR A 22 -3.19 -2.59 11.10
N MET A 23 -3.48 -1.94 12.23
CA MET A 23 -4.26 -0.68 12.18
C MET A 23 -3.45 0.44 11.52
N ARG A 24 -2.12 0.43 11.64
CA ARG A 24 -1.29 1.41 10.93
C ARG A 24 -1.35 1.16 9.43
N GLN A 25 -1.30 -0.09 9.00
CA GLN A 25 -1.43 -0.45 7.59
C GLN A 25 -2.80 -0.08 7.03
N ASP A 26 -3.88 -0.27 7.78
CA ASP A 26 -5.22 0.16 7.37
C ASP A 26 -5.28 1.69 7.17
N ARG A 27 -4.74 2.48 8.10
CA ARG A 27 -4.65 3.95 7.96
C ARG A 27 -3.82 4.36 6.74
N GLN A 28 -2.72 3.67 6.47
CA GLN A 28 -1.90 3.90 5.28
C GLN A 28 -2.67 3.58 4.00
N LYS A 29 -3.42 2.48 3.96
CA LYS A 29 -4.33 2.14 2.85
C LYS A 29 -5.39 3.22 2.65
N GLN A 30 -6.05 3.66 3.72
CA GLN A 30 -7.04 4.73 3.66
C GLN A 30 -6.46 6.03 3.08
N LEU A 31 -5.24 6.39 3.48
CA LEU A 31 -4.53 7.55 2.93
C LEU A 31 -4.31 7.40 1.41
N LEU A 32 -3.75 6.27 0.96
CA LEU A 32 -3.46 6.02 -0.45
C LEU A 32 -4.74 6.04 -1.32
N VAL A 33 -5.80 5.38 -0.86
CA VAL A 33 -7.10 5.38 -1.54
C VAL A 33 -7.72 6.79 -1.57
N GLY A 34 -7.54 7.56 -0.50
CA GLY A 34 -7.97 8.96 -0.40
C GLY A 34 -7.23 9.85 -1.40
N VAL A 35 -5.89 9.75 -1.45
CA VAL A 35 -5.05 10.51 -2.40
C VAL A 35 -5.42 10.19 -3.84
N LYS A 36 -5.54 8.91 -4.19
CA LYS A 36 -6.03 8.48 -5.51
C LYS A 36 -7.38 9.10 -5.85
N GLY A 37 -8.32 9.10 -4.89
CA GLY A 37 -9.64 9.70 -5.06
C GLY A 37 -9.60 11.22 -5.30
N GLN A 38 -8.68 11.94 -4.66
CA GLN A 38 -8.52 13.38 -4.87
C GLN A 38 -7.86 13.71 -6.21
N ILE A 39 -6.85 12.95 -6.62
CA ILE A 39 -6.21 13.08 -7.93
C ILE A 39 -7.24 12.85 -9.04
N ALA A 40 -8.09 11.82 -8.91
CA ALA A 40 -9.14 11.53 -9.89
C ALA A 40 -10.15 12.69 -10.05
N LYS A 41 -10.44 13.44 -8.97
CA LYS A 41 -11.34 14.61 -9.01
C LYS A 41 -10.68 15.86 -9.61
N GLN A 42 -9.35 15.94 -9.57
CA GLN A 42 -8.57 17.10 -10.02
C GLN A 42 -7.74 16.75 -11.26
N TRP A 43 -8.35 16.10 -12.25
CA TRP A 43 -7.65 15.61 -13.44
C TRP A 43 -6.92 16.71 -14.23
N THR A 44 -7.43 17.93 -14.22
CA THR A 44 -6.77 19.08 -14.87
C THR A 44 -5.42 19.44 -14.25
N ARG A 45 -5.18 19.05 -13.00
CA ARG A 45 -3.90 19.24 -12.28
C ARG A 45 -3.00 18.01 -12.33
N PHE A 46 -3.34 17.03 -13.16
CA PHE A 46 -2.61 15.78 -13.27
C PHE A 46 -1.11 15.96 -13.56
N PRO A 47 -0.67 16.86 -14.46
CA PRO A 47 0.76 17.09 -14.68
C PRO A 47 1.49 17.52 -13.40
N THR A 48 0.88 18.39 -12.58
CA THR A 48 1.45 18.83 -11.29
C THR A 48 1.61 17.67 -10.31
N PHE A 49 0.67 16.71 -10.31
CA PHE A 49 0.77 15.51 -9.47
C PHE A 49 1.86 14.56 -9.95
N LEU A 50 2.07 14.42 -11.26
CA LEU A 50 3.16 13.62 -11.83
C LEU A 50 4.53 14.21 -11.47
N ASP A 51 4.72 15.52 -11.66
CA ASP A 51 5.97 16.21 -11.29
C ASP A 51 6.31 16.05 -9.81
N ALA A 52 5.30 16.16 -8.94
CA ALA A 52 5.46 15.89 -7.52
C ALA A 52 5.80 14.42 -7.24
N GLY A 53 5.19 13.49 -7.98
CA GLY A 53 5.46 12.05 -7.91
C GLY A 53 6.91 11.71 -8.24
N VAL A 54 7.45 12.24 -9.34
CA VAL A 54 8.87 12.06 -9.75
C VAL A 54 9.80 12.46 -8.61
N LYS A 55 9.58 13.64 -8.01
CA LYS A 55 10.39 14.17 -6.90
C LYS A 55 10.31 13.30 -5.65
N VAL A 56 9.11 12.84 -5.29
CA VAL A 56 8.89 12.03 -4.08
C VAL A 56 9.46 10.62 -4.23
N LEU A 57 9.43 10.04 -5.43
CA LEU A 57 9.97 8.71 -5.72
C LEU A 57 11.50 8.73 -5.98
N GLY A 58 12.16 9.86 -5.71
CA GLY A 58 13.60 9.99 -5.81
C GLY A 58 14.16 9.80 -7.22
N ASN A 59 13.39 10.13 -8.25
CA ASN A 59 13.74 9.90 -9.66
C ASN A 59 13.98 8.41 -10.02
N THR A 60 13.42 7.47 -9.25
CA THR A 60 13.49 6.02 -9.56
C THR A 60 12.76 5.68 -10.86
N PHE A 61 11.72 6.46 -11.17
CA PHE A 61 10.94 6.34 -12.40
C PHE A 61 11.01 7.65 -13.20
N ASP A 62 11.03 7.53 -14.52
CA ASP A 62 10.92 8.67 -15.41
C ASP A 62 9.45 9.14 -15.56
N MET A 63 9.26 10.28 -16.21
CA MET A 63 7.93 10.87 -16.38
C MET A 63 6.97 9.97 -17.17
N PRO A 64 7.39 9.34 -18.31
CA PRO A 64 6.60 8.31 -18.98
C PRO A 64 6.16 7.14 -18.09
N GLU A 65 7.07 6.60 -17.27
CA GLU A 65 6.80 5.46 -16.37
C GLU A 65 5.78 5.82 -15.30
N ILE A 66 5.91 7.00 -14.67
CA ILE A 66 4.93 7.46 -13.67
C ILE A 66 3.59 7.76 -14.34
N ALA A 67 3.58 8.32 -15.55
CA ALA A 67 2.35 8.55 -16.30
C ALA A 67 1.63 7.23 -16.63
N ALA A 68 2.37 6.20 -17.06
CA ALA A 68 1.84 4.87 -17.31
C ALA A 68 1.28 4.24 -16.03
N LEU A 69 2.01 4.32 -14.92
CA LEU A 69 1.57 3.84 -13.61
C LEU A 69 0.30 4.55 -13.13
N ALA A 70 0.23 5.86 -13.30
CA ALA A 70 -0.93 6.66 -12.90
C ALA A 70 -2.16 6.37 -13.79
N ASN A 71 -1.95 6.13 -15.09
CA ASN A 71 -3.01 5.68 -15.99
C ASN A 71 -3.53 4.29 -15.60
N PHE A 72 -2.66 3.33 -15.31
CA PHE A 72 -3.04 2.03 -14.78
C PHE A 72 -3.82 2.18 -13.47
N ALA A 73 -3.28 2.95 -12.52
CA ALA A 73 -3.87 3.16 -11.21
C ALA A 73 -5.28 3.77 -11.28
N ARG A 74 -5.62 4.56 -12.31
CA ARG A 74 -6.98 5.07 -12.52
C ARG A 74 -8.01 3.97 -12.79
N HIS A 75 -7.61 2.91 -13.49
CA HIS A 75 -8.51 1.84 -13.91
C HIS A 75 -8.73 0.78 -12.82
N VAL A 76 -7.85 0.71 -11.83
CA VAL A 76 -7.99 -0.24 -10.71
C VAL A 76 -9.15 0.18 -9.79
N PRO A 77 -10.17 -0.65 -9.53
CA PRO A 77 -11.20 -0.36 -8.54
C PRO A 77 -10.63 -0.21 -7.12
N LYS A 78 -11.26 0.61 -6.27
CA LYS A 78 -10.77 0.80 -4.88
C LYS A 78 -10.75 -0.50 -4.07
N ASN A 79 -11.70 -1.39 -4.31
CA ASN A 79 -11.83 -2.67 -3.61
C ASN A 79 -10.70 -3.65 -3.99
N ASP A 80 -10.10 -3.44 -5.16
CA ASP A 80 -9.04 -4.31 -5.69
C ASP A 80 -7.65 -3.86 -5.22
N ILE A 81 -7.55 -2.67 -4.61
CA ILE A 81 -6.33 -2.21 -3.94
C ILE A 81 -6.21 -2.94 -2.60
N LYS A 82 -5.42 -4.00 -2.60
CA LYS A 82 -5.05 -4.76 -1.41
C LYS A 82 -3.73 -4.22 -0.85
N LEU A 83 -3.69 -3.98 0.46
CA LEU A 83 -2.44 -3.88 1.21
C LEU A 83 -2.42 -5.03 2.21
N GLY A 84 -1.27 -5.67 2.32
CA GLY A 84 -1.06 -6.82 3.19
C GLY A 84 0.32 -6.78 3.82
N ALA A 85 0.42 -7.38 5.00
CA ALA A 85 1.70 -7.68 5.62
C ALA A 85 2.07 -9.12 5.37
N LEU A 86 3.36 -9.39 5.22
CA LEU A 86 3.84 -10.74 5.38
C LEU A 86 3.65 -11.17 6.85
N PRO A 87 3.14 -12.39 7.09
CA PRO A 87 2.96 -12.90 8.43
C PRO A 87 4.32 -13.05 9.11
N THR A 88 4.40 -12.64 10.37
CA THR A 88 5.63 -12.70 11.15
C THR A 88 5.45 -13.51 12.43
N LYS A 89 6.57 -14.03 12.93
CA LYS A 89 6.72 -14.66 14.25
C LYS A 89 7.77 -13.88 15.05
N GLN A 90 7.64 -13.90 16.38
CA GLN A 90 8.64 -13.29 17.25
C GLN A 90 10.00 -13.97 17.07
N GLY A 91 11.02 -13.16 16.79
CA GLY A 91 12.43 -13.54 16.84
C GLY A 91 13.04 -13.17 18.20
N ARG A 92 14.36 -13.27 18.31
CA ARG A 92 15.08 -12.85 19.52
C ARG A 92 15.00 -11.33 19.68
N GLY A 93 14.76 -10.82 20.89
CA GLY A 93 14.68 -9.37 21.12
C GLY A 93 13.49 -8.71 20.42
N SER A 94 13.75 -7.62 19.69
CA SER A 94 12.73 -6.87 18.92
C SER A 94 12.63 -7.29 17.45
N PHE A 95 13.26 -8.40 17.05
CA PHE A 95 13.24 -8.86 15.67
C PHE A 95 11.92 -9.58 15.36
N LEU A 96 11.34 -9.27 14.20
CA LEU A 96 10.24 -10.02 13.60
C LEU A 96 10.81 -10.87 12.46
N LEU A 97 10.56 -12.18 12.52
CA LEU A 97 10.95 -13.10 11.45
C LEU A 97 9.73 -13.42 10.60
N VAL A 98 9.89 -13.47 9.29
CA VAL A 98 8.81 -13.90 8.40
C VAL A 98 8.46 -15.36 8.70
N ASP A 99 7.17 -15.64 8.90
CA ASP A 99 6.66 -16.99 8.97
C ASP A 99 6.56 -17.56 7.56
N GLN A 100 7.64 -18.23 7.11
CA GLN A 100 7.77 -18.76 5.75
C GLN A 100 6.61 -19.68 5.33
N ARG A 101 6.04 -20.45 6.28
CA ARG A 101 4.92 -21.36 5.99
C ARG A 101 3.66 -20.57 5.65
N LYS A 102 3.38 -19.52 6.41
CA LYS A 102 2.21 -18.65 6.17
C LYS A 102 2.46 -17.64 5.05
N ALA A 103 3.71 -17.26 4.80
CA ALA A 103 4.08 -16.29 3.78
C ALA A 103 3.69 -16.76 2.37
N LYS A 104 3.92 -18.04 2.05
CA LYS A 104 3.54 -18.59 0.75
C LYS A 104 2.04 -18.46 0.49
N ARG A 105 1.22 -18.77 1.50
CA ARG A 105 -0.23 -18.60 1.44
C ARG A 105 -0.62 -17.13 1.26
N ALA A 106 -0.03 -16.22 2.02
CA ALA A 106 -0.30 -14.79 1.90
C ALA A 106 0.04 -14.26 0.49
N LEU A 107 1.18 -14.65 -0.08
CA LEU A 107 1.56 -14.26 -1.45
C LEU A 107 0.55 -14.75 -2.49
N SER A 108 0.04 -15.98 -2.34
CA SER A 108 -0.99 -16.55 -3.21
C SER A 108 -2.34 -15.81 -3.04
N GLU A 109 -2.77 -15.50 -1.82
CA GLU A 109 -3.99 -14.70 -1.55
C GLU A 109 -3.95 -13.29 -2.17
N TYR A 110 -2.74 -12.73 -2.32
CA TYR A 110 -2.50 -11.45 -2.99
C TYR A 110 -2.21 -11.57 -4.49
N GLY A 111 -2.20 -12.78 -5.06
CA GLY A 111 -1.97 -13.01 -6.49
C GLY A 111 -0.55 -12.68 -6.93
N LEU A 112 0.43 -12.80 -6.04
CA LEU A 112 1.85 -12.57 -6.32
C LEU A 112 2.59 -13.84 -6.76
N VAL A 113 1.90 -14.98 -6.74
CA VAL A 113 2.37 -16.29 -7.21
C VAL A 113 1.21 -17.02 -7.88
N ASP A 114 1.50 -17.86 -8.88
CA ASP A 114 0.50 -18.60 -9.67
C ASP A 114 -0.10 -19.82 -8.96
N ASP A 115 0.21 -20.02 -7.67
CA ASP A 115 -0.27 -21.16 -6.88
C ASP A 115 -1.70 -20.89 -6.36
N ASP A 116 -2.62 -21.86 -6.49
CA ASP A 116 -3.95 -21.80 -5.88
C ASP A 116 -3.85 -21.81 -4.33
N PRO A 117 -4.41 -20.80 -3.62
CA PRO A 117 -4.33 -20.72 -2.17
C PRO A 117 -4.92 -21.93 -1.44
N ALA A 118 -5.90 -22.62 -2.04
CA ALA A 118 -6.48 -23.86 -1.51
C ALA A 118 -5.47 -25.03 -1.55
N THR A 119 -4.61 -25.07 -2.56
CA THR A 119 -3.56 -26.10 -2.72
C THR A 119 -2.39 -25.87 -1.77
N VAL A 120 -2.08 -24.61 -1.45
CA VAL A 120 -1.01 -24.25 -0.51
C VAL A 120 -1.38 -24.59 0.94
N ALA A 121 -2.66 -24.58 1.30
CA ALA A 121 -3.13 -24.88 2.66
C ALA A 121 -3.04 -26.37 3.05
N GLN A 122 -2.88 -27.28 2.08
CA GLN A 122 -2.80 -28.73 2.31
C GLN A 122 -1.36 -29.27 2.41
N ARG A 123 -0.33 -28.42 2.19
CA ARG A 123 1.09 -28.77 2.31
C ARG A 123 1.70 -28.18 3.58
#